data_AF-A0A3C1YE78-F1
#
_entry.id   AF-A0A3C1YE78-F1
#
_cell.length_a   1.000
_cell.length_b   1.000
_cell.length_c   1.000
_cell.angle_alpha   90.00
_cell.angle_beta   90.00
_cell.angle_gamma   90.00
#
_symmetry.space_group_name_H-M   'P 1'
#
loop_
_entity.id
_entity.type
_entity.pdbx_description
1 polymer ?
#
loop_
_entity_poly.entity_id
_entity_poly.type
_entity_poly.pdbx_seq_one_letter_code
_entity_poly.pdbx_strand_id
1 'polypeptide(L)' 'DSKNADELHQLLLNLNKEMGQSCIIVTHNTAFADMADRKLTMVDGMIVK' A
#
# COMPACT_ATOMS: atom_id res chain seq x y z
N ASP A 1 16.82 5.46 -2.04
CA ASP A 1 15.74 6.42 -1.75
C ASP A 1 14.61 5.83 -0.88
N SER A 2 14.96 5.19 0.24
CA SER A 2 13.97 4.52 1.10
C SER A 2 13.20 5.47 2.02
N LYS A 3 13.84 6.56 2.50
CA LYS A 3 13.17 7.56 3.37
C LYS A 3 12.02 8.29 2.69
N ASN A 4 12.23 8.74 1.44
CA ASN A 4 11.20 9.48 0.71
C ASN A 4 10.00 8.59 0.33
N ALA A 5 10.23 7.30 0.08
CA ALA A 5 9.16 6.36 -0.21
C ALA A 5 8.25 6.17 1.02
N ASP A 6 8.83 5.99 2.20
CA ASP A 6 8.08 5.76 3.44
C ASP A 6 7.19 6.97 3.82
N GLU A 7 7.68 8.20 3.65
CA GLU A 7 6.90 9.42 3.92
C GLU A 7 5.74 9.59 2.93
N LEU A 8 5.97 9.33 1.64
CA LEU A 8 4.92 9.37 0.60
C LEU A 8 3.83 8.32 0.88
N HIS A 9 4.26 7.14 1.28
CA HIS A 9 3.42 6.01 1.66
C HIS A 9 2.50 6.33 2.84
N GLN A 10 3.04 6.95 3.89
CA GLN A 10 2.23 7.42 5.03
C GLN A 10 1.24 8.51 4.63
N LEU A 11 1.66 9.46 3.77
CA LEU A 11 0.78 10.50 3.27
C LEU A 11 -0.44 9.93 2.53
N LEU A 12 -0.23 8.93 1.66
CA LEU A 12 -1.32 8.28 0.93
C LEU A 12 -2.33 7.57 1.87
N LEU A 13 -1.84 6.91 2.91
CA LEU A 13 -2.69 6.27 3.92
C LEU A 13 -3.50 7.30 4.73
N ASN A 14 -2.89 8.43 5.06
CA ASN A 14 -3.57 9.49 5.81
C ASN A 14 -4.65 10.17 4.96
N LEU A 15 -4.34 10.49 3.70
CA LEU A 15 -5.33 11.04 2.76
C LEU A 15 -6.49 10.08 2.52
N ASN A 16 -6.22 8.77 2.46
CA ASN A 16 -7.26 7.75 2.38
C ASN A 16 -8.23 7.82 3.57
N LYS A 17 -7.69 7.89 4.79
CA LYS A 17 -8.47 7.98 6.04
C LYS A 17 -9.25 9.28 6.16
N GLU A 18 -8.64 10.41 5.80
CA GLU A 18 -9.24 11.73 5.93
C GLU A 18 -10.32 11.99 4.87
N MET A 19 -10.11 11.53 3.64
CA MET A 19 -11.04 11.79 2.53
C MET A 19 -12.06 10.67 2.32
N GLY A 20 -11.93 9.53 3.00
CA GLY A 20 -12.82 8.37 2.84
C GLY A 20 -12.77 7.74 1.45
N GLN A 21 -11.71 7.98 0.68
CA GLN A 21 -11.54 7.44 -0.67
C GLN A 21 -11.07 5.98 -0.59
N SER A 22 -11.29 5.19 -1.64
CA SER A 22 -10.69 3.84 -1.74
C SER A 22 -9.42 3.94 -2.58
N CYS A 23 -8.27 3.58 -2.02
CA CYS A 23 -6.98 3.60 -2.72
C CYS A 23 -6.48 2.17 -2.94
N ILE A 24 -6.01 1.88 -4.16
CA ILE A 24 -5.33 0.62 -4.50
C ILE A 24 -3.87 0.96 -4.75
N ILE A 25 -2.97 0.34 -3.98
CA ILE A 25 -1.54 0.59 -4.09
C ILE A 25 -0.82 -0.70 -4.46
N VAL A 26 -0.03 -0.64 -5.54
CA VAL A 26 0.83 -1.74 -5.97
C VAL A 26 2.24 -1.44 -5.51
N THR A 27 2.78 -2.32 -4.67
CA THR A 27 4.14 -2.20 -4.15
C THR A 27 4.82 -3.56 -4.10
N HIS A 28 6.15 -3.54 -4.20
CA HIS A 28 7.00 -4.69 -3.87
C HIS A 28 7.56 -4.59 -2.44
N ASN A 29 7.30 -3.49 -1.72
CA ASN A 29 7.69 -3.31 -0.31
C ASN A 29 6.64 -3.96 0.60
N THR A 30 7.01 -5.10 1.19
CA THR A 30 6.12 -5.86 2.07
C THR A 30 5.74 -5.11 3.34
N ALA A 31 6.67 -4.34 3.92
CA ALA A 31 6.41 -3.57 5.14
C ALA A 31 5.33 -2.51 4.92
N PHE A 32 5.33 -1.86 3.74
CA PHE A 32 4.25 -0.92 3.39
C PHE A 32 2.93 -1.65 3.12
N ALA A 33 2.96 -2.79 2.42
CA ALA A 33 1.76 -3.58 2.16
C ALA A 33 1.10 -4.08 3.46
N ASP A 34 1.88 -4.34 4.50
CA ASP A 34 1.41 -4.75 5.82
C ASP A 34 0.72 -3.62 6.60
N MET A 35 0.92 -2.35 6.21
CA MET A 35 0.23 -1.20 6.80
C MET A 35 -1.17 -0.97 6.24
N ALA A 36 -1.53 -1.61 5.12
CA ALA A 36 -2.83 -1.46 4.47
C ALA A 36 -3.90 -2.31 5.17
N ASP A 37 -5.16 -1.87 5.12
CA ASP A 37 -6.28 -2.62 5.70
C ASP A 37 -6.47 -4.00 5.07
N ARG A 38 -6.10 -4.14 3.79
CA ARG A 38 -6.15 -5.40 3.04
C ARG A 38 -4.90 -5.55 2.19
N LYS A 39 -4.26 -6.70 2.30
CA LYS A 39 -3.14 -7.12 1.45
C LYS A 39 -3.57 -8.25 0.53
N LEU A 40 -3.22 -8.14 -0.74
CA LEU A 40 -3.33 -9.20 -1.72
C LEU A 40 -1.96 -9.39 -2.35
N THR A 41 -1.53 -10.65 -2.53
CA THR A 41 -0.28 -10.96 -3.21
C THR A 41 -0.60 -11.43 -4.63
N MET A 42 0.27 -11.13 -5.59
CA MET A 42 0.12 -11.61 -6.95
C MET A 42 1.35 -12.42 -7.32
N VAL A 43 1.13 -13.65 -7.79
CA VAL A 43 2.18 -14.55 -8.26
C VAL A 43 1.74 -15.09 -9.60
N ASP A 44 2.60 -14.95 -10.62
CA ASP A 44 2.34 -15.42 -11.99
C ASP A 44 0.99 -14.97 -12.55
N GLY A 45 0.61 -13.71 -12.29
CA GLY A 45 -0.65 -13.12 -12.76
C GLY A 45 -1.90 -13.57 -12.00
N MET A 46 -1.76 -14.43 -10.98
CA MET A 46 -2.86 -14.87 -10.13
C MET A 46 -2.82 -14.17 -8.77
N ILE A 47 -3.99 -13.76 -8.27
CA ILE A 47 -4.12 -13.25 -6.91
C ILE A 47 -4.03 -14.44 -5.95
N VAL A 48 -3.03 -14.41 -5.08
CA VAL A 48 -2.79 -15.37 -4.01
C VAL A 48 -2.92 -14.66 -2.66
N LYS A 49 -3.40 -15.39 -1.65
CA LYS A 49 -3.77 -14.84 -0.34
C LYS A 49 -2.60 -14.86 0.63
#